data_AF-A0A8B8DKE0-F1
#
_entry.id   AF-A0A8B8DKE0-F1
#
_cell.length_a   1.000
_cell.length_b   1.000
_cell.length_c   1.000
_cell.angle_alpha   90.00
_cell.angle_beta   90.00
_cell.angle_gamma   90.00
#
_symmetry.space_group_name_H-M   'P 1'
#
loop_
_entity.id
_entity.type
_entity.pdbx_description
1 polymer ?
#
loop_
_entity_poly.entity_id
_entity_poly.type
_entity_poly.pdbx_seq_one_letter_code
_entity_poly.pdbx_strand_id
1 'polypeptide(L)'
;MAAKVAPELLKDVCGEHNLTHVKTEEKNPLPSAEDLHQEKSHLELLQNLEMFNAQQLQHIRTKERVMLPDSSMLLEEKNRERHLNNISEFLRSELRPTEPMEKLVLPDVVTIAQEKTEEELKSGIEQFNKDQLRHQKTEEKNPLPDKNAIQQEKREVNIRKSLTEFEKGNLKHVQTEEKNPLPDATAIEMEKKLEEHIKGIEGFKKDELKHAETQVRERLPSKEDIALEKASGDK
;
A
#
# COMPACT_ATOMS: atom_id res chain seq x y z
N MET A 1 17.45 53.13 20.89
CA MET A 1 16.01 52.86 20.69
C MET A 1 15.78 51.39 21.03
N ALA A 2 15.05 51.09 22.09
CA ALA A 2 14.74 49.70 22.46
C ALA A 2 13.51 49.25 21.66
N ALA A 3 13.68 48.21 20.83
CA ALA A 3 12.58 47.60 20.09
C ALA A 3 11.67 46.85 21.08
N LYS A 4 10.41 47.27 21.20
CA LYS A 4 9.38 46.58 21.99
C LYS A 4 9.00 45.29 21.26
N VAL A 5 9.42 44.15 21.79
CA VAL A 5 8.95 42.82 21.36
C VAL A 5 7.45 42.70 21.69
N ALA A 6 6.68 42.11 20.77
CA ALA A 6 5.25 41.93 20.95
C ALA A 6 4.96 41.08 22.20
N PRO A 7 4.04 41.50 23.09
CA PRO A 7 3.79 40.83 24.37
C PRO A 7 3.33 39.37 24.23
N GLU A 8 2.69 39.01 23.11
CA GLU A 8 2.29 37.63 22.78
C GLU A 8 3.51 36.70 22.63
N LEU A 9 4.56 37.15 21.92
CA LEU A 9 5.82 36.40 21.81
C LEU A 9 6.50 36.27 23.17
N LEU A 10 6.36 37.29 24.02
CA LEU A 10 6.88 37.24 25.39
C LEU A 10 6.15 36.17 26.21
N LYS A 11 4.84 36.02 26.01
CA LYS A 11 4.03 35.02 26.71
C LYS A 11 4.34 33.60 26.26
N ASP A 12 4.51 33.39 24.96
CA ASP A 12 4.89 32.09 24.41
C ASP A 12 6.28 31.68 24.88
N VAL A 13 7.29 32.55 24.77
CA VAL A 13 8.68 32.25 25.20
C VAL A 13 8.79 32.06 26.71
N CYS A 14 7.96 32.73 27.52
CA CYS A 14 7.96 32.58 28.98
C CYS A 14 7.06 31.43 29.49
N GLY A 15 6.35 30.72 28.61
CA GLY A 15 5.60 29.51 28.99
C GLY A 15 6.51 28.32 29.30
N GLU A 16 5.99 27.31 30.01
CA GLU A 16 6.69 26.03 30.15
C GLU A 16 6.68 25.27 28.82
N HIS A 17 7.86 24.95 28.32
CA HIS A 17 8.03 24.16 27.10
C HIS A 17 8.53 22.76 27.45
N ASN A 18 7.72 21.75 27.18
CA ASN A 18 8.13 20.36 27.30
C ASN A 18 8.95 19.95 26.06
N LEU A 19 10.24 20.30 26.07
CA LEU A 19 11.20 19.80 25.08
C LEU A 19 11.53 18.34 25.39
N THR A 20 11.50 17.47 24.37
CA THR A 20 11.92 16.08 24.53
C THR A 20 13.41 16.02 24.86
N HIS A 21 13.77 15.44 26.01
CA HIS A 21 15.16 15.32 26.43
C HIS A 21 15.91 14.35 25.51
N VAL A 22 16.90 14.84 24.75
CA VAL A 22 17.79 14.01 23.93
C VAL A 22 19.09 13.78 24.69
N LYS A 23 19.48 12.51 24.86
CA LYS A 23 20.73 12.13 25.54
C LYS A 23 21.90 12.39 24.58
N THR A 24 22.80 13.32 24.93
CA THR A 24 23.99 13.62 24.14
C THR A 24 25.05 12.54 24.37
N GLU A 25 25.50 11.84 23.32
CA GLU A 25 26.63 10.91 23.39
C GLU A 25 27.90 11.53 22.81
N GLU A 26 28.99 11.47 23.58
CA GLU A 26 30.31 11.98 23.21
C GLU A 26 30.93 11.11 22.11
N LYS A 27 31.18 11.70 20.93
CA LYS A 27 31.57 10.97 19.72
C LYS A 27 33.02 10.49 19.68
N ASN A 28 33.82 10.71 20.72
CA ASN A 28 35.21 10.28 20.77
C ASN A 28 35.60 9.84 22.20
N PRO A 29 35.15 8.66 22.66
CA PRO A 29 35.51 8.17 23.98
C PRO A 29 37.02 8.00 24.10
N LEU A 30 37.59 8.39 25.23
CA LEU A 30 39.00 8.13 25.54
C LEU A 30 39.28 6.62 25.53
N PRO A 31 40.51 6.20 25.17
CA PRO A 31 40.89 4.78 25.23
C PRO A 31 40.57 4.17 26.59
N SER A 32 39.99 2.99 26.58
CA SER A 32 39.68 2.25 27.80
C SER A 32 40.96 1.70 28.44
N ALA A 33 40.87 1.27 29.70
CA ALA A 33 42.00 0.61 30.36
C ALA A 33 42.43 -0.68 29.64
N GLU A 34 41.48 -1.39 29.02
CA GLU A 34 41.75 -2.59 28.23
C GLU A 34 42.55 -2.24 26.96
N ASP A 35 42.20 -1.16 26.27
CA ASP A 35 42.93 -0.71 25.08
C ASP A 35 44.40 -0.41 25.41
N LEU A 36 44.65 0.26 26.56
CA LEU A 36 46.01 0.52 27.04
C LEU A 36 46.77 -0.75 27.43
N HIS A 37 46.09 -1.74 28.03
CA HIS A 37 46.70 -3.02 28.39
C HIS A 37 47.10 -3.83 27.15
N GLN A 38 46.22 -3.86 26.13
CA GLN A 38 46.50 -4.52 24.86
C GLN A 38 47.65 -3.84 24.12
N GLU A 39 47.66 -2.51 24.07
CA GLU A 39 48.75 -1.74 23.47
C GLU A 39 50.09 -2.05 24.17
N LYS A 40 50.11 -2.06 25.51
CA LYS A 40 51.31 -2.39 26.27
C LYS A 40 51.79 -3.82 26.02
N SER A 41 50.88 -4.80 25.96
CA SER A 41 51.22 -6.18 25.66
C SER A 41 51.79 -6.33 24.24
N HIS A 42 51.21 -5.62 23.27
CA HIS A 42 51.70 -5.62 21.90
C HIS A 42 53.11 -5.02 21.80
N LEU A 43 53.36 -3.91 22.49
CA LEU A 43 54.69 -3.29 22.55
C LEU A 43 55.73 -4.21 23.20
N GLU A 44 55.36 -4.91 24.28
CA GLU A 44 56.24 -5.88 24.92
C GLU A 44 56.59 -7.05 23.98
N LEU A 45 55.61 -7.57 23.23
CA LEU A 45 55.85 -8.59 22.22
C LEU A 45 56.81 -8.10 21.12
N LEU A 46 56.59 -6.88 20.62
CA LEU A 46 57.46 -6.29 19.60
C LEU A 46 58.89 -6.14 20.12
N GLN A 47 59.07 -5.68 21.35
CA GLN A 47 60.39 -5.59 21.97
C GLN A 47 61.06 -6.96 22.11
N ASN A 48 60.31 -7.98 22.50
CA ASN A 48 60.83 -9.35 22.59
C ASN A 48 61.24 -9.90 21.22
N LEU A 49 60.50 -9.57 20.16
CA LEU A 49 60.87 -9.92 18.78
C LEU A 49 62.09 -9.16 18.27
N GLU A 50 62.23 -7.87 18.60
CA GLU A 50 63.45 -7.10 18.27
C GLU A 50 64.70 -7.67 18.95
N MET A 51 64.55 -8.19 20.17
CA MET A 51 65.63 -8.86 20.91
C MET A 51 65.83 -10.33 20.52
N PHE A 52 65.05 -10.87 19.57
CA PHE A 52 65.12 -12.29 19.20
C PHE A 52 66.42 -12.62 18.47
N ASN A 53 67.19 -13.55 19.03
CA ASN A 53 68.40 -14.07 18.40
C ASN A 53 68.14 -15.42 17.72
N ALA A 54 67.99 -15.40 16.39
CA ALA A 54 67.78 -16.60 15.58
C ALA A 54 68.92 -17.63 15.68
N GLN A 55 70.13 -17.24 16.11
CA GLN A 55 71.24 -18.17 16.33
C GLN A 55 71.02 -19.11 17.51
N GLN A 56 70.05 -18.83 18.38
CA GLN A 56 69.68 -19.72 19.49
C GLN A 56 68.69 -20.82 19.07
N LEU A 57 68.17 -20.79 17.83
CA LEU A 57 67.28 -21.83 17.33
C LEU A 57 68.05 -23.15 17.14
N GLN A 58 67.48 -24.24 17.69
CA GLN A 58 68.04 -25.58 17.53
C GLN A 58 67.87 -26.06 16.08
N HIS A 59 68.97 -26.46 15.43
CA HIS A 59 68.91 -26.99 14.08
C HIS A 59 68.34 -28.41 14.09
N ILE A 60 67.20 -28.63 13.45
CA ILE A 60 66.58 -29.96 13.28
C ILE A 60 66.72 -30.40 11.83
N ARG A 61 67.16 -31.64 11.59
CA ARG A 61 67.20 -32.24 10.25
C ARG A 61 65.89 -32.97 9.99
N THR A 62 65.12 -32.51 9.01
CA THR A 62 63.87 -33.16 8.59
C THR A 62 64.16 -34.43 7.78
N LYS A 63 63.39 -35.50 8.01
CA LYS A 63 63.42 -36.73 7.21
C LYS A 63 62.19 -36.77 6.29
N GLU A 64 62.41 -36.66 5.00
CA GLU A 64 61.36 -36.86 3.99
C GLU A 64 61.06 -38.37 3.84
N ARG A 65 59.77 -38.74 3.85
CA ARG A 65 59.34 -40.13 3.64
C ARG A 65 59.03 -40.34 2.17
N VAL A 66 59.84 -41.16 1.48
CA VAL A 66 59.52 -41.68 0.15
C VAL A 66 58.73 -42.99 0.34
N MET A 67 57.42 -42.93 0.19
CA MET A 67 56.56 -44.12 0.21
C MET A 67 56.53 -44.74 -1.19
N LEU A 68 56.73 -46.06 -1.28
CA LEU A 68 56.50 -46.78 -2.54
C LEU A 68 54.99 -46.84 -2.83
N PRO A 69 54.58 -46.87 -4.12
CA PRO A 69 53.18 -47.04 -4.48
C PRO A 69 52.60 -48.30 -3.84
N ASP A 70 51.39 -48.19 -3.29
CA ASP A 70 50.68 -49.33 -2.72
C ASP A 70 50.01 -50.19 -3.81
N SER A 71 49.47 -51.34 -3.39
CA SER A 71 48.80 -52.28 -4.30
C SER A 71 47.58 -51.66 -5.00
N SER A 72 46.90 -50.71 -4.36
CA SER A 72 45.74 -50.04 -4.94
C SER A 72 46.15 -49.16 -6.12
N MET A 73 47.21 -48.36 -5.94
CA MET A 73 47.75 -47.49 -6.98
C MET A 73 48.20 -48.29 -8.21
N LEU A 74 48.86 -49.44 -8.00
CA LEU A 74 49.30 -50.31 -9.09
C LEU A 74 48.12 -50.96 -9.84
N LEU A 75 47.05 -51.32 -9.12
CA LEU A 75 45.86 -51.88 -9.73
C LEU A 75 45.11 -50.85 -10.58
N GLU A 76 44.99 -49.62 -10.07
CA GLU A 76 44.41 -48.51 -10.81
C GLU A 76 45.20 -48.21 -12.09
N GLU A 77 46.53 -48.17 -11.98
CA GLU A 77 47.41 -47.96 -13.13
C GLU A 77 47.24 -49.06 -14.18
N LYS A 78 47.18 -50.33 -13.76
CA LYS A 78 46.94 -51.46 -14.67
C LYS A 78 45.57 -51.38 -15.35
N ASN A 79 44.54 -50.93 -14.64
CA ASN A 79 43.21 -50.73 -15.21
C ASN A 79 43.21 -49.58 -16.24
N ARG A 80 43.92 -48.48 -15.94
CA ARG A 80 44.11 -47.36 -16.85
C ARG A 80 44.79 -47.79 -18.15
N GLU A 81 45.87 -48.55 -18.06
CA GLU A 81 46.58 -49.10 -19.22
C GLU A 81 45.67 -50.01 -20.06
N ARG A 82 44.93 -50.92 -19.42
CA ARG A 82 43.96 -51.77 -20.12
C ARG A 82 42.92 -50.96 -20.87
N HIS A 83 42.38 -49.91 -20.25
CA HIS A 83 41.38 -49.05 -20.88
C HIS A 83 41.95 -48.31 -22.09
N LEU A 84 43.17 -47.78 -21.99
CA LEU A 84 43.85 -47.11 -23.10
C LEU A 84 44.13 -48.07 -24.26
N ASN A 85 44.57 -49.28 -23.96
CA ASN A 85 44.82 -50.30 -24.99
C ASN A 85 43.53 -50.67 -25.71
N ASN A 86 42.42 -50.88 -24.98
CA ASN A 86 41.12 -51.18 -25.58
C ASN A 86 40.64 -50.06 -26.52
N ILE A 87 40.88 -48.79 -26.16
CA ILE A 87 40.54 -47.65 -27.04
C ILE A 87 41.47 -47.62 -28.25
N SER A 88 42.77 -47.89 -28.08
CA SER A 88 43.74 -47.90 -29.17
C SER A 88 43.47 -49.01 -30.19
N GLU A 89 42.98 -50.16 -29.72
CA GLU A 89 42.63 -51.31 -30.56
C GLU A 89 41.19 -51.22 -31.13
N PHE A 90 40.44 -50.18 -30.77
CA PHE A 90 39.05 -50.02 -31.20
C PHE A 90 38.94 -49.78 -32.72
N LEU A 91 38.39 -50.77 -33.43
CA LEU A 91 38.15 -50.69 -34.87
C LEU A 91 36.83 -49.98 -35.16
N ARG A 92 36.90 -48.69 -35.50
CA ARG A 92 35.73 -47.90 -35.94
C ARG A 92 34.97 -48.53 -37.10
N SER A 93 35.64 -49.33 -37.93
CA SER A 93 35.02 -50.07 -39.05
C SER A 93 34.06 -51.17 -38.61
N GLU A 94 34.14 -51.64 -37.36
CA GLU A 94 33.24 -52.65 -36.80
C GLU A 94 31.96 -52.02 -36.21
N LEU A 95 31.88 -50.69 -36.16
CA LEU A 95 30.64 -50.01 -35.78
C LEU A 95 29.55 -50.33 -36.79
N ARG A 96 28.38 -50.75 -36.27
CA ARG A 96 27.21 -50.96 -37.11
C ARG A 96 26.79 -49.62 -37.74
N PRO A 97 26.62 -49.55 -39.07
CA PRO A 97 26.01 -48.39 -39.69
C PRO A 97 24.63 -48.17 -39.10
N THR A 98 24.36 -46.95 -38.66
CA THR A 98 23.03 -46.50 -38.26
C THR A 98 22.71 -45.26 -39.07
N GLU A 99 21.50 -45.20 -39.62
CA GLU A 99 21.01 -43.96 -40.21
C GLU A 99 20.62 -43.01 -39.07
N PRO A 100 21.23 -41.81 -38.98
CA PRO A 100 20.76 -40.80 -38.04
C PRO A 100 19.38 -40.31 -38.50
N MET A 101 18.34 -40.54 -37.69
CA MET A 101 17.07 -39.84 -37.88
C MET A 101 17.24 -38.38 -37.45
N GLU A 102 17.64 -37.52 -38.38
CA GLU A 102 17.48 -36.07 -38.20
C GLU A 102 15.97 -35.75 -38.23
N LYS A 103 15.48 -35.24 -37.11
CA LYS A 103 14.10 -34.76 -37.01
C LYS A 103 14.03 -33.38 -37.68
N LEU A 104 13.94 -33.36 -39.01
CA LEU A 104 13.63 -32.15 -39.76
C LEU A 104 12.15 -31.80 -39.49
N VAL A 105 11.90 -31.02 -38.45
CA VAL A 105 10.57 -30.46 -38.21
C VAL A 105 10.39 -29.33 -39.22
N LEU A 106 9.56 -29.59 -40.23
CA LEU A 106 9.13 -28.53 -41.14
C LEU A 106 8.37 -27.46 -40.34
N PRO A 107 8.51 -26.17 -40.70
CA PRO A 107 7.69 -25.12 -40.12
C PRO A 107 6.20 -25.50 -40.25
N ASP A 108 5.44 -25.28 -39.18
CA ASP A 108 4.00 -25.53 -39.23
C ASP A 108 3.33 -24.54 -40.20
N VAL A 109 2.18 -24.93 -40.74
CA VAL A 109 1.38 -24.14 -41.69
C VAL A 109 1.05 -22.76 -41.11
N VAL A 110 0.86 -22.68 -39.79
CA VAL A 110 0.63 -21.42 -39.07
C VAL A 110 1.83 -20.48 -39.19
N THR A 111 3.05 -20.99 -39.01
CA THR A 111 4.29 -20.21 -39.10
C THR A 111 4.49 -19.67 -40.51
N ILE A 112 4.25 -20.51 -41.52
CA ILE A 112 4.39 -20.13 -42.93
C ILE A 112 3.36 -19.05 -43.31
N ALA A 113 2.12 -19.20 -42.84
CA ALA A 113 1.06 -18.22 -43.08
C ALA A 113 1.40 -16.87 -42.43
N GLN A 114 1.91 -16.88 -41.19
CA GLN A 114 2.33 -15.66 -40.50
C GLN A 114 3.47 -14.96 -41.22
N GLU A 115 4.51 -15.69 -41.62
CA GLU A 115 5.64 -15.14 -42.36
C GLU A 115 5.20 -14.49 -43.68
N LYS A 116 4.31 -15.17 -44.43
CA LYS A 116 3.74 -14.63 -45.66
C LYS A 116 2.95 -13.34 -45.43
N THR A 117 2.14 -13.28 -44.36
CA THR A 117 1.40 -12.05 -44.02
C THR A 117 2.32 -10.90 -43.63
N GLU A 118 3.43 -11.18 -42.94
CA GLU A 118 4.41 -10.17 -42.57
C GLU A 118 5.16 -9.64 -43.81
N GLU A 119 5.52 -10.54 -44.73
CA GLU A 119 6.18 -10.18 -45.99
C GLU A 119 5.27 -9.32 -46.87
N GLU A 120 3.99 -9.68 -47.00
CA GLU A 120 2.99 -8.89 -47.73
C GLU A 120 2.82 -7.49 -47.11
N LEU A 121 2.76 -7.40 -45.78
CA LEU A 121 2.68 -6.12 -45.08
C LEU A 121 3.93 -5.25 -45.31
N LYS A 122 5.12 -5.83 -45.18
CA LYS A 122 6.40 -5.13 -45.42
C LYS A 122 6.46 -4.60 -46.84
N SER A 123 6.13 -5.45 -47.82
CA SER A 123 6.11 -5.05 -49.24
C SER A 123 5.11 -3.91 -49.49
N GLY A 124 3.93 -3.98 -48.89
CA GLY A 124 2.93 -2.92 -48.98
C GLY A 124 3.39 -1.58 -48.40
N ILE A 125 4.14 -1.60 -47.29
CA ILE A 125 4.72 -0.39 -46.68
C ILE A 125 5.86 0.16 -47.53
N GLU A 126 6.75 -0.69 -48.05
CA GLU A 126 7.87 -0.27 -48.90
C GLU A 126 7.37 0.39 -50.21
N GLN A 127 6.30 -0.14 -50.78
CA GLN A 127 5.69 0.37 -52.01
C GLN A 127 4.68 1.51 -51.75
N PHE A 128 4.46 1.89 -50.48
CA PHE A 128 3.48 2.91 -50.14
C PHE A 128 3.87 4.28 -50.68
N ASN A 129 3.10 4.77 -51.64
CA ASN A 129 3.27 6.11 -52.18
C ASN A 129 2.58 7.16 -51.29
N LYS A 130 3.39 7.98 -50.60
CA LYS A 130 2.92 9.08 -49.73
C LYS A 130 2.11 10.14 -50.49
N ASP A 131 2.31 10.29 -51.79
CA ASP A 131 1.57 11.25 -52.62
C ASP A 131 0.09 10.86 -52.80
N GLN A 132 -0.28 9.61 -52.47
CA GLN A 132 -1.68 9.18 -52.42
C GLN A 132 -2.40 9.61 -51.14
N LEU A 133 -1.67 10.12 -50.13
CA LEU A 133 -2.28 10.67 -48.93
C LEU A 133 -3.00 11.97 -49.27
N ARG A 134 -4.27 12.07 -48.85
CA ARG A 134 -5.00 13.33 -48.97
C ARG A 134 -4.34 14.38 -48.09
N HIS A 135 -4.00 15.54 -48.67
CA HIS A 135 -3.53 16.68 -47.91
C HIS A 135 -4.64 17.17 -46.96
N GLN A 136 -4.42 17.00 -45.66
CA GLN A 136 -5.26 17.60 -44.62
C GLN A 136 -4.60 18.90 -44.16
N LYS A 137 -5.26 20.03 -44.35
CA LYS A 137 -4.83 21.30 -43.77
C LYS A 137 -5.28 21.33 -42.30
N THR A 138 -4.32 21.21 -41.38
CA THR A 138 -4.59 21.39 -39.94
C THR A 138 -4.76 22.88 -39.66
N GLU A 139 -5.96 23.33 -39.27
CA GLU A 139 -6.16 24.69 -38.78
C GLU A 139 -6.16 24.69 -37.25
N GLU A 140 -5.14 25.28 -36.64
CA GLU A 140 -5.10 25.57 -35.22
C GLU A 140 -6.07 26.73 -34.93
N LYS A 141 -7.25 26.41 -34.38
CA LYS A 141 -8.20 27.42 -33.91
C LYS A 141 -7.72 27.94 -32.56
N ASN A 142 -7.10 29.12 -32.55
CA ASN A 142 -6.81 29.87 -31.34
C ASN A 142 -7.74 31.10 -31.28
N PRO A 143 -9.06 30.90 -31.04
CA PRO A 143 -10.01 32.00 -31.02
C PRO A 143 -9.70 32.95 -29.86
N LEU A 144 -9.65 34.24 -30.16
CA LEU A 144 -9.55 35.26 -29.12
C LEU A 144 -10.79 35.18 -28.20
N PRO A 145 -10.64 35.51 -26.90
CA PRO A 145 -11.77 35.59 -25.99
C PRO A 145 -12.84 36.53 -26.54
N ASP A 146 -14.10 36.11 -26.47
CA ASP A 146 -15.21 36.95 -26.91
C ASP A 146 -15.53 38.05 -25.87
N LYS A 147 -16.42 38.97 -26.24
CA LYS A 147 -16.81 40.08 -25.35
C LYS A 147 -17.43 39.57 -24.04
N ASN A 148 -18.09 38.40 -24.06
CA ASN A 148 -18.75 37.86 -22.87
C ASN A 148 -17.73 37.30 -21.88
N ALA A 149 -16.75 36.53 -22.37
CA ALA A 149 -15.64 36.02 -21.59
C ALA A 149 -14.88 37.14 -20.88
N ILE A 150 -14.57 38.23 -21.61
CA ILE A 150 -13.89 39.40 -21.04
C ILE A 150 -14.76 40.10 -19.97
N GLN A 151 -16.07 40.22 -20.19
CA GLN A 151 -16.98 40.82 -19.22
C GLN A 151 -17.16 39.96 -17.96
N GLN A 152 -17.22 38.64 -18.13
CA GLN A 152 -17.27 37.71 -17.01
C GLN A 152 -16.00 37.80 -16.17
N GLU A 153 -14.82 37.77 -16.81
CA GLU A 153 -13.55 37.91 -16.10
C GLU A 153 -13.46 39.25 -15.35
N LYS A 154 -13.87 40.36 -15.97
CA LYS A 154 -13.92 41.67 -15.29
C LYS A 154 -14.84 41.67 -14.07
N ARG A 155 -16.00 41.01 -14.14
CA ARG A 155 -16.92 40.87 -13.00
C ARG A 155 -16.28 40.07 -11.87
N GLU A 156 -15.68 38.93 -12.18
CA GLU A 156 -15.00 38.07 -11.21
C GLU A 156 -13.86 38.80 -10.50
N VAL A 157 -13.02 39.53 -11.26
CA VAL A 157 -11.94 40.34 -10.70
C VAL A 157 -12.49 41.42 -9.75
N ASN A 158 -13.59 42.06 -10.12
CA ASN A 158 -14.19 43.10 -9.28
C ASN A 158 -14.79 42.53 -7.99
N ILE A 159 -15.46 41.38 -8.06
CA ILE A 159 -16.00 40.68 -6.89
C ILE A 159 -14.86 40.27 -5.95
N ARG A 160 -13.79 39.68 -6.49
CA ARG A 160 -12.60 39.30 -5.69
C ARG A 160 -11.96 40.49 -5.00
N LYS A 161 -11.84 41.63 -5.69
CA LYS A 161 -11.34 42.87 -5.08
C LYS A 161 -12.26 43.35 -3.96
N SER A 162 -13.56 43.45 -4.23
CA SER A 162 -14.56 43.87 -3.23
C SER A 162 -14.58 42.98 -2.00
N LEU A 163 -14.35 41.68 -2.14
CA LEU A 163 -14.28 40.75 -1.00
C LEU A 163 -12.98 40.91 -0.21
N THR A 164 -11.87 41.17 -0.91
CA THR A 164 -10.55 41.37 -0.28
C THR A 164 -10.49 42.68 0.48
N GLU A 165 -11.11 43.73 -0.06
CA GLU A 165 -11.19 45.08 0.51
C GLU A 165 -12.38 45.23 1.49
N PHE A 166 -13.15 44.17 1.73
CA PHE A 166 -14.31 44.22 2.60
C PHE A 166 -13.92 44.47 4.06
N GLU A 167 -14.19 45.68 4.55
CA GLU A 167 -13.95 46.07 5.94
C GLU A 167 -15.00 45.44 6.88
N LYS A 168 -14.61 44.35 7.54
CA LYS A 168 -15.43 43.64 8.55
C LYS A 168 -15.85 44.51 9.74
N GLY A 169 -15.18 45.65 9.97
CA GLY A 169 -15.53 46.62 11.02
C GLY A 169 -16.87 47.33 10.81
N ASN A 170 -17.41 47.32 9.58
CA ASN A 170 -18.73 47.90 9.27
C ASN A 170 -19.90 46.94 9.53
N LEU A 171 -19.62 45.68 9.93
CA LEU A 171 -20.67 44.75 10.33
C LEU A 171 -21.25 45.16 11.68
N LYS A 172 -22.59 45.25 11.75
CA LYS A 172 -23.28 45.51 13.02
C LYS A 172 -23.02 44.36 13.98
N HIS A 173 -22.58 44.67 15.20
CA HIS A 173 -22.47 43.67 16.25
C HIS A 173 -23.87 43.16 16.61
N VAL A 174 -24.06 41.84 16.53
CA VAL A 174 -25.29 41.15 16.95
C VAL A 174 -24.90 40.23 18.10
N GLN A 175 -25.43 40.50 19.28
CA GLN A 175 -25.28 39.65 20.45
C GLN A 175 -26.45 38.65 20.46
N THR A 176 -26.15 37.38 20.26
CA THR A 176 -27.15 36.29 20.32
C THR A 176 -27.31 35.82 21.76
N GLU A 177 -28.49 35.98 22.34
CA GLU A 177 -28.84 35.35 23.62
C GLU A 177 -29.57 34.02 23.40
N GLU A 178 -29.04 32.94 23.97
CA GLU A 178 -29.71 31.65 24.05
C GLU A 178 -30.68 31.64 25.25
N LYS A 179 -31.99 31.54 24.97
CA LYS A 179 -33.01 31.41 26.01
C LYS A 179 -33.24 29.92 26.28
N ASN A 180 -32.74 29.44 27.42
CA ASN A 180 -33.03 28.10 27.92
C ASN A 180 -33.88 28.19 29.21
N PRO A 181 -35.19 28.50 29.11
CA PRO A 181 -36.04 28.60 30.28
C PRO A 181 -36.26 27.23 30.92
N LEU A 182 -36.21 27.17 32.25
CA LEU A 182 -36.55 25.96 33.01
C LEU A 182 -38.04 25.62 32.85
N PRO A 183 -38.43 24.34 32.96
CA PRO A 183 -39.84 23.93 32.95
C PRO A 183 -40.63 24.66 34.03
N ASP A 184 -41.86 25.06 33.72
CA ASP A 184 -42.74 25.72 34.66
C ASP A 184 -43.38 24.72 35.65
N ALA A 185 -43.94 25.24 36.75
CA ALA A 185 -44.54 24.40 37.78
C ALA A 185 -45.70 23.54 37.23
N THR A 186 -46.38 24.00 36.18
CA THR A 186 -47.49 23.27 35.57
C THR A 186 -47.01 22.03 34.80
N ALA A 187 -45.93 22.16 34.03
CA ALA A 187 -45.30 21.02 33.34
C ALA A 187 -44.84 19.95 34.33
N ILE A 188 -44.23 20.36 35.44
CA ILE A 188 -43.77 19.43 36.49
C ILE A 188 -44.95 18.70 37.15
N GLU A 189 -46.05 19.40 37.43
CA GLU A 189 -47.23 18.77 38.04
C GLU A 189 -47.93 17.79 37.09
N MET A 190 -48.01 18.14 35.80
CA MET A 190 -48.55 17.25 34.76
C MET A 190 -47.71 15.97 34.61
N GLU A 191 -46.39 16.11 34.58
CA GLU A 191 -45.48 14.96 34.48
C GLU A 191 -45.59 14.05 35.70
N LYS A 192 -45.70 14.63 36.91
CA LYS A 192 -45.92 13.85 38.13
C LYS A 192 -47.25 13.07 38.11
N LYS A 193 -48.33 13.69 37.61
CA LYS A 193 -49.63 13.00 37.46
C LYS A 193 -49.56 11.86 36.45
N LEU A 194 -48.86 12.07 35.34
CA LEU A 194 -48.66 11.03 34.33
C LEU A 194 -47.88 9.85 34.91
N GLU A 195 -46.81 10.13 35.67
CA GLU A 195 -46.00 9.09 36.29
C GLU A 195 -46.79 8.27 37.33
N GLU A 196 -47.64 8.93 38.14
CA GLU A 196 -48.57 8.26 39.05
C GLU A 196 -49.58 7.38 38.30
N HIS A 197 -50.11 7.87 37.17
CA HIS A 197 -51.04 7.11 36.33
C HIS A 197 -50.39 5.85 35.74
N ILE A 198 -49.16 5.98 35.22
CA ILE A 198 -48.39 4.86 34.67
C ILE A 198 -48.13 3.82 35.76
N LYS A 199 -47.67 4.22 36.94
CA LYS A 199 -47.45 3.30 38.08
C LYS A 199 -48.73 2.57 38.49
N GLY A 200 -49.88 3.24 38.43
CA GLY A 200 -51.18 2.62 38.69
C GLY A 200 -51.53 1.51 37.68
N ILE A 201 -51.23 1.73 36.39
CA ILE A 201 -51.41 0.72 35.34
C ILE A 201 -50.43 -0.44 35.53
N GLU A 202 -49.14 -0.14 35.76
CA GLU A 202 -48.10 -1.16 35.96
C GLU A 202 -48.38 -2.06 37.18
N GLY A 203 -48.94 -1.49 38.24
CA GLY A 203 -49.33 -2.21 39.45
C GLY A 203 -50.68 -2.95 39.36
N PHE A 204 -51.39 -2.86 38.24
CA PHE A 204 -52.74 -3.41 38.12
C PHE A 204 -52.75 -4.94 38.09
N LYS A 205 -53.38 -5.57 39.09
CA LYS A 205 -53.52 -7.02 39.17
C LYS A 205 -54.69 -7.51 38.32
N LYS A 206 -54.38 -8.02 37.13
CA LYS A 206 -55.38 -8.59 36.21
C LYS A 206 -56.22 -9.71 36.83
N ASP A 207 -55.69 -10.45 37.80
CA ASP A 207 -56.40 -11.54 38.46
C ASP A 207 -57.56 -11.06 39.35
N GLU A 208 -57.61 -9.76 39.68
CA GLU A 208 -58.73 -9.14 40.42
C GLU A 208 -59.90 -8.77 39.49
N LEU A 209 -59.77 -8.95 38.18
CA LEU A 209 -60.87 -8.69 37.23
C LEU A 209 -61.99 -9.73 37.42
N LYS A 210 -63.22 -9.26 37.63
CA LYS A 210 -64.39 -10.14 37.70
C LYS A 210 -64.66 -10.75 36.32
N HIS A 211 -64.95 -12.05 36.27
CA HIS A 211 -65.35 -12.73 35.04
C HIS A 211 -66.66 -12.14 34.49
N ALA A 212 -66.71 -11.87 33.18
CA ALA A 212 -67.89 -11.40 32.48
C ALA A 212 -68.11 -12.27 31.22
N GLU A 213 -69.25 -12.95 31.14
CA GLU A 213 -69.62 -13.76 29.98
C GLU A 213 -70.18 -12.86 28.87
N THR A 214 -69.63 -12.94 27.66
CA THR A 214 -70.00 -12.08 26.52
C THR A 214 -70.78 -12.88 25.48
N GLN A 215 -71.99 -12.46 25.12
CA GLN A 215 -72.79 -13.10 24.05
C GLN A 215 -72.71 -12.29 22.76
N VAL A 216 -72.13 -12.87 21.71
CA VAL A 216 -72.07 -12.30 20.36
C VAL A 216 -73.19 -12.92 19.51
N ARG A 217 -74.04 -12.12 18.87
CA ARG A 217 -75.06 -12.59 17.93
C ARG A 217 -74.65 -12.27 16.50
N GLU A 218 -74.27 -13.28 15.74
CA GLU A 218 -74.10 -13.17 14.29
C GLU A 218 -75.41 -13.58 13.61
N ARG A 219 -76.00 -12.70 12.79
CA ARG A 219 -77.12 -13.06 11.90
C ARG A 219 -76.64 -12.99 10.46
N LEU A 220 -77.00 -14.01 9.69
CA LEU A 220 -76.70 -14.06 8.26
C LEU A 220 -77.49 -12.96 7.50
N PRO A 221 -76.92 -12.38 6.43
CA PRO A 221 -77.59 -11.36 5.63
C PRO A 221 -78.93 -11.86 5.06
N SER A 222 -79.92 -10.99 5.05
CA SER A 222 -81.27 -11.26 4.55
C SER A 222 -81.34 -11.15 3.03
N LYS A 223 -82.43 -11.65 2.44
CA LYS A 223 -82.68 -11.51 0.99
C LYS A 223 -82.81 -10.04 0.55
N GLU A 224 -83.23 -9.15 1.44
CA GLU A 224 -83.28 -7.71 1.20
C GLU A 224 -81.86 -7.15 1.11
N ASP A 225 -80.96 -7.56 2.01
CA ASP A 225 -79.55 -7.18 1.98
C ASP A 225 -78.91 -7.57 0.64
N ILE A 226 -79.23 -8.76 0.13
CA ILE A 226 -78.73 -9.27 -1.16
C ILE A 226 -79.39 -8.53 -2.34
N ALA A 227 -80.68 -8.21 -2.27
CA ALA A 227 -81.40 -7.54 -3.34
C ALA A 227 -80.93 -6.09 -3.52
N LEU A 228 -80.64 -5.39 -2.40
CA LEU A 228 -80.07 -4.04 -2.42
C LEU A 228 -78.71 -4.02 -3.14
N GLU A 229 -77.88 -5.04 -2.89
CA GLU A 229 -76.57 -5.19 -3.52
C GLU A 229 -76.66 -5.50 -5.02
N LYS A 230 -77.68 -6.27 -5.45
CA LYS A 230 -77.89 -6.51 -6.89
C LYS A 230 -78.41 -5.30 -7.65
N ALA A 231 -79.23 -4.46 -7.02
CA ALA A 231 -79.80 -3.27 -7.65
C ALA A 231 -78.77 -2.14 -7.82
N SER A 232 -77.68 -2.13 -7.03
CA SER A 232 -76.60 -1.15 -7.16
C SER A 232 -75.55 -1.50 -8.23
N GLY A 233 -75.65 -2.67 -8.87
CA GLY A 233 -74.65 -3.17 -9.84
C GLY A 233 -74.90 -2.86 -11.33
N ASP A 234 -76.11 -2.44 -11.73
CA ASP A 234 -76.45 -2.09 -13.12
C ASP A 234 -76.67 -0.56 -13.29
N LYS A 235 -75.61 0.24 -13.08
CA LYS A 235 -75.42 1.59 -13.66
C LYS A 235 -73.94 1.94 -13.76
#